data_AF-A0A9K3JNY8-F1
#
_entry.id   AF-A0A9K3JNY8-F1
#
_cell.length_a   1.000
_cell.length_b   1.000
_cell.length_c   1.000
_cell.angle_alpha   90.00
_cell.angle_beta   90.00
_cell.angle_gamma   90.00
#
_symmetry.space_group_name_H-M   'P 1'
#
loop_
_entity.id
_entity.type
_entity.pdbx_description
1 polymer ?
#
loop_
_entity_poly.entity_id
_entity_poly.type
_entity_poly.pdbx_seq_one_letter_code
_entity_poly.pdbx_strand_id
1 'polypeptide(L)'
;MSGANPSLKKRRNKGKNPPGPDQAAIGWREEEFQNLVREMGFLPEWGAQFPTPNSTALDAPLGYITLYAAFFREGNFRLPMTKFTAEVLTNYGLNISQINALGLPRVTHFEFICHAHRIEPAFDMFNVF
;
A
#
# COMPACT_ATOMS: atom_id res chain seq x y z
N MET A 1 -19.03 51.46 -3.47
CA MET A 1 -19.46 50.58 -2.36
C MET A 1 -18.87 49.21 -2.63
N SER A 2 -17.69 48.93 -2.04
CA SER A 2 -16.91 47.72 -2.27
C SER A 2 -17.38 46.66 -1.27
N GLY A 3 -18.23 45.73 -1.72
CA GLY A 3 -18.73 44.64 -0.89
C GLY A 3 -17.58 43.74 -0.44
N ALA A 4 -17.37 43.66 0.87
CA ALA A 4 -16.39 42.77 1.47
C ALA A 4 -16.73 41.31 1.14
N ASN A 5 -15.76 40.61 0.55
CA ASN A 5 -15.85 39.19 0.23
C ASN A 5 -15.96 38.39 1.55
N PRO A 6 -17.01 37.58 1.76
CA PRO A 6 -17.17 36.83 2.99
C PRO A 6 -16.07 35.79 3.11
N SER A 7 -15.34 35.87 4.23
CA SER A 7 -14.24 35.01 4.62
C SER A 7 -14.53 33.52 4.35
N LEU A 8 -13.74 32.90 3.48
CA LEU A 8 -13.57 31.46 3.44
C LEU A 8 -12.96 31.03 4.79
N LYS A 9 -13.81 30.70 5.76
CA LYS A 9 -13.38 29.99 6.97
C LYS A 9 -12.78 28.65 6.51
N LYS A 10 -11.46 28.61 6.32
CA LYS A 10 -10.70 27.37 6.24
C LYS A 10 -11.12 26.51 7.43
N ARG A 11 -11.90 25.46 7.19
CA ARG A 11 -12.12 24.39 8.15
C ARG A 11 -10.73 23.83 8.46
N ARG A 12 -10.11 24.28 9.56
CA ARG A 12 -9.00 23.56 10.19
C ARG A 12 -9.60 22.29 10.74
N ASN A 13 -9.72 21.26 9.90
CA ASN A 13 -9.66 19.91 10.41
C ASN A 13 -8.28 19.79 11.04
N LYS A 14 -8.21 19.92 12.37
CA LYS A 14 -7.17 19.24 13.15
C LYS A 14 -7.46 17.75 12.98
N GLY A 15 -7.17 17.21 11.80
CA GLY A 15 -7.03 15.78 11.65
C GLY A 15 -5.93 15.40 12.61
N LYS A 16 -6.25 14.58 13.61
CA LYS A 16 -5.19 13.86 14.31
C LYS A 16 -4.35 13.19 13.21
N ASN A 17 -3.03 13.35 13.27
CA ASN A 17 -2.17 12.59 12.38
C ASN A 17 -2.58 11.11 12.50
N PRO A 18 -2.75 10.39 11.39
CA PRO A 18 -3.04 8.97 11.46
C PRO A 18 -1.98 8.29 12.34
N PRO A 19 -2.37 7.33 13.18
CA PRO A 19 -1.43 6.64 14.06
C PRO A 19 -0.32 6.01 13.23
N GLY A 20 0.90 6.04 13.76
CA GLY A 20 2.05 5.38 13.16
C GLY A 20 1.87 3.86 13.09
N PRO A 21 2.73 3.15 12.32
CA PRO A 21 2.67 1.69 12.20
C PRO A 21 2.86 0.95 13.53
N ASP A 22 3.47 1.59 14.52
CA ASP A 22 3.67 1.17 15.91
C ASP A 22 2.45 1.39 16.83
N GLN A 23 1.45 2.16 16.36
CA GLN A 23 0.29 2.61 17.16
C GLN A 23 -1.05 2.20 16.55
N ALA A 24 -1.06 1.86 15.26
CA ALA A 24 -2.26 1.46 14.55
C ALA A 24 -2.73 0.07 15.01
N ALA A 25 -3.64 0.03 15.98
CA ALA A 25 -4.30 -1.20 16.39
C ALA A 25 -5.15 -1.79 15.26
N ILE A 26 -5.24 -3.12 15.24
CA ILE A 26 -6.03 -3.87 14.25
C ILE A 26 -7.51 -3.54 14.44
N GLY A 27 -8.12 -2.89 13.45
CA GLY A 27 -9.55 -2.62 13.39
C GLY A 27 -10.35 -3.65 12.57
N TRP A 28 -9.69 -4.70 12.07
CA TRP A 28 -10.29 -5.69 11.19
C TRP A 28 -10.90 -6.86 11.96
N ARG A 29 -11.99 -7.40 11.43
CA ARG A 29 -12.53 -8.70 11.83
C ARG A 29 -11.86 -9.81 11.03
N GLU A 30 -11.73 -10.99 11.63
CA GLU A 30 -11.16 -12.16 10.96
C GLU A 30 -11.92 -12.53 9.68
N GLU A 31 -13.25 -12.36 9.68
CA GLU A 31 -14.07 -12.53 8.47
C GLU A 31 -13.63 -11.63 7.30
N GLU A 32 -13.26 -10.38 7.57
CA GLU A 32 -12.81 -9.44 6.54
C GLU A 32 -11.46 -9.88 5.94
N PHE A 33 -10.59 -10.45 6.78
CA PHE A 33 -9.35 -11.08 6.34
C PHE A 33 -9.60 -12.30 5.44
N GLN A 34 -10.49 -13.22 5.85
CA GLN A 34 -10.81 -14.39 5.05
C GLN A 34 -11.44 -14.02 3.70
N ASN A 35 -12.28 -12.98 3.69
CA ASN A 35 -12.82 -12.44 2.45
C ASN A 35 -11.72 -11.89 1.53
N LEU A 36 -10.76 -11.13 2.08
CA LEU A 36 -9.61 -10.63 1.31
C LEU A 36 -8.78 -11.78 0.70
N VAL A 37 -8.43 -12.79 1.50
CA VAL A 37 -7.65 -13.96 1.06
C VAL A 37 -8.35 -14.64 -0.13
N ARG A 38 -9.68 -14.82 -0.03
CA ARG A 38 -10.49 -15.43 -1.10
C ARG A 38 -10.58 -14.54 -2.34
N GLU A 39 -10.91 -13.26 -2.18
CA GLU A 39 -11.08 -12.31 -3.28
C GLU A 39 -9.78 -12.07 -4.06
N MET A 40 -8.65 -12.08 -3.37
CA MET A 40 -7.34 -11.87 -3.98
C MET A 40 -6.69 -13.17 -4.47
N GLY A 41 -7.31 -14.33 -4.23
CA GLY A 41 -6.84 -15.62 -4.70
C GLY A 41 -5.50 -16.03 -4.08
N PHE A 42 -5.31 -15.78 -2.79
CA PHE A 42 -4.07 -16.18 -2.12
C PHE A 42 -3.94 -17.69 -2.05
N LEU A 43 -2.75 -18.19 -2.37
CA LEU A 43 -2.48 -19.61 -2.34
C LEU A 43 -2.27 -20.08 -0.88
N PRO A 44 -2.82 -21.25 -0.47
CA PRO A 44 -2.66 -21.76 0.88
C PRO A 44 -1.19 -21.90 1.32
N GLU A 45 -0.30 -22.27 0.40
CA GLU A 45 1.14 -22.41 0.66
C GLU A 45 1.85 -21.09 1.02
N TRP A 46 1.24 -19.93 0.73
CA TRP A 46 1.78 -18.64 1.18
C TRP A 46 1.53 -18.40 2.66
N GLY A 47 0.64 -19.18 3.29
CA GLY A 47 0.44 -19.18 4.73
C GLY A 47 0.02 -17.84 5.31
N ALA A 48 -0.80 -17.05 4.60
CA ALA A 48 -1.26 -15.75 5.07
C ALA A 48 -1.93 -15.87 6.46
N GLN A 49 -1.52 -15.01 7.40
CA GLN A 49 -1.98 -15.06 8.79
C GLN A 49 -2.79 -13.83 9.15
N PHE A 50 -3.90 -14.04 9.85
CA PHE A 50 -4.61 -12.93 10.49
C PHE A 50 -3.78 -12.45 11.69
N PRO A 51 -3.48 -11.14 11.80
CA PRO A 51 -2.65 -10.66 12.90
C PRO A 51 -3.35 -10.84 14.26
N THR A 52 -2.58 -11.16 15.30
CA THR A 52 -3.13 -11.37 16.65
C THR A 52 -3.67 -10.07 17.26
N PRO A 53 -4.68 -10.12 18.15
CA PRO A 53 -5.15 -8.92 18.83
C PRO A 53 -4.01 -8.14 19.49
N ASN A 54 -4.01 -6.81 19.30
CA ASN A 54 -2.98 -5.86 19.77
C ASN A 54 -1.60 -5.96 19.10
N SER A 55 -1.39 -6.83 18.10
CA SER A 55 -0.13 -6.77 17.33
C SER A 55 -0.12 -5.57 16.40
N THR A 56 1.07 -5.01 16.22
CA THR A 56 1.37 -3.93 15.28
C THR A 56 1.98 -4.49 13.99
N ALA A 57 2.18 -3.61 13.00
CA ALA A 57 2.84 -4.02 11.76
C ALA A 57 4.31 -4.45 11.96
N LEU A 58 4.92 -4.11 13.10
CA LEU A 58 6.29 -4.47 13.45
C LEU A 58 6.41 -5.87 14.06
N ASP A 59 5.29 -6.45 14.49
CA ASP A 59 5.25 -7.74 15.19
C ASP A 59 5.07 -8.94 14.25
N ALA A 60 5.43 -8.78 12.96
CA ALA A 60 5.37 -9.87 11.99
C ALA A 60 6.25 -11.05 12.44
N PRO A 61 5.76 -12.30 12.41
CA PRO A 61 6.57 -13.47 12.73
C PRO A 61 7.80 -13.60 11.82
N LEU A 62 8.83 -14.30 12.30
CA LEU A 62 10.03 -14.56 11.49
C LEU A 62 9.65 -15.30 10.20
N GLY A 63 10.13 -14.81 9.06
CA GLY A 63 9.80 -15.35 7.73
C GLY A 63 8.54 -14.75 7.10
N TYR A 64 7.84 -13.86 7.80
CA TYR A 64 6.68 -13.15 7.30
C TYR A 64 6.96 -11.65 7.12
N ILE A 65 6.17 -11.02 6.26
CA ILE A 65 6.14 -9.57 6.09
C ILE A 65 4.73 -9.05 6.33
N THR A 66 4.62 -7.88 6.94
CA THR A 66 3.32 -7.21 7.08
C THR A 66 2.91 -6.57 5.77
N LEU A 67 1.69 -6.88 5.31
CA LEU A 67 1.05 -6.24 4.18
C LEU A 67 -0.26 -5.62 4.63
N TYR A 68 -0.50 -4.37 4.23
CA TYR A 68 -1.75 -3.69 4.53
C TYR A 68 -2.81 -4.08 3.51
N ALA A 69 -4.03 -4.35 3.96
CA ALA A 69 -5.15 -4.64 3.08
C ALA A 69 -5.43 -3.55 2.04
N ALA A 70 -5.12 -2.28 2.37
CA ALA A 70 -5.22 -1.16 1.43
C ALA A 70 -4.33 -1.34 0.19
N PHE A 71 -3.19 -2.04 0.29
CA PHE A 71 -2.36 -2.33 -0.87
C PHE A 71 -3.10 -3.16 -1.91
N PHE A 72 -3.89 -4.12 -1.45
CA PHE A 72 -4.67 -5.01 -2.30
C PHE A 72 -5.92 -4.34 -2.87
N ARG A 73 -6.63 -3.55 -2.05
CA ARG A 73 -7.90 -2.91 -2.43
C ARG A 73 -7.74 -1.63 -3.23
N GLU A 74 -6.82 -0.77 -2.80
CA GLU A 74 -6.60 0.57 -3.37
C GLU A 74 -5.30 0.64 -4.16
N GLY A 75 -4.27 -0.10 -3.71
CA GLY A 75 -2.93 -0.08 -4.27
C GLY A 75 -2.74 -0.93 -5.53
N ASN A 76 -3.78 -1.65 -5.98
CA ASN A 76 -3.72 -2.65 -7.07
C ASN A 76 -2.60 -3.70 -6.90
N PHE A 77 -2.12 -3.91 -5.68
CA PHE A 77 -1.08 -4.89 -5.41
C PHE A 77 -1.63 -6.31 -5.57
N ARG A 78 -0.85 -7.16 -6.23
CA ARG A 78 -1.18 -8.56 -6.46
C ARG A 78 0.02 -9.42 -6.08
N LEU A 79 -0.28 -10.61 -5.58
CA LEU A 79 0.71 -11.65 -5.30
C LEU A 79 0.61 -12.75 -6.37
N PRO A 80 1.74 -13.35 -6.79
CA PRO A 80 3.11 -12.93 -6.45
C PRO A 80 3.43 -11.53 -7.03
N MET A 81 4.25 -10.77 -6.31
CA MET A 81 4.71 -9.44 -6.72
C MET A 81 5.50 -9.52 -8.04
N THR A 82 5.36 -8.52 -8.91
CA THR A 82 6.12 -8.44 -10.15
C THR A 82 7.61 -8.20 -9.89
N LYS A 83 8.47 -8.69 -10.78
CA LYS A 83 9.93 -8.48 -10.68
C LYS A 83 10.27 -6.99 -10.66
N PHE A 84 9.58 -6.20 -11.48
CA PHE A 84 9.76 -4.77 -11.56
C PHE A 84 9.35 -4.06 -10.25
N THR A 85 8.22 -4.41 -9.64
CA THR A 85 7.83 -3.85 -8.34
C THR A 85 8.89 -4.16 -7.26
N ALA A 86 9.42 -5.39 -7.25
CA ALA A 86 10.49 -5.77 -6.33
C ALA A 86 11.79 -4.98 -6.59
N GLU A 87 12.13 -4.75 -7.86
CA GLU A 87 13.28 -3.95 -8.28
C GLU A 87 13.15 -2.49 -7.79
N VAL A 88 11.97 -1.87 -7.95
CA VAL A 88 11.71 -0.50 -7.47
C VAL A 88 11.88 -0.38 -5.97
N LEU A 89 11.29 -1.31 -5.20
CA LEU A 89 11.42 -1.33 -3.75
C LEU A 89 12.89 -1.50 -3.32
N THR A 90 13.61 -2.40 -3.98
CA THR A 90 15.03 -2.68 -3.69
C THR A 90 15.90 -1.45 -3.97
N ASN A 91 15.74 -0.80 -5.11
CA ASN A 91 16.57 0.35 -5.49
C ASN A 91 16.31 1.58 -4.61
N TYR A 92 15.08 1.79 -4.12
CA TYR A 92 14.81 2.83 -3.13
C TYR A 92 15.17 2.43 -1.69
N GLY A 93 15.56 1.17 -1.44
CA GLY A 93 15.83 0.67 -0.10
C GLY A 93 14.59 0.65 0.80
N LEU A 94 13.41 0.44 0.22
CA LEU A 94 12.12 0.48 0.90
C LEU A 94 11.58 -0.93 1.12
N ASN A 95 11.10 -1.19 2.33
CA ASN A 95 10.17 -2.29 2.55
C ASN A 95 8.80 -1.92 1.96
N ILE A 96 8.08 -2.89 1.40
CA ILE A 96 6.73 -2.65 0.87
C ILE A 96 5.78 -2.04 1.90
N SER A 97 5.93 -2.34 3.20
CA SER A 97 5.12 -1.73 4.27
C SER A 97 5.34 -0.22 4.43
N GLN A 98 6.44 0.32 3.91
CA GLN A 98 6.79 1.74 3.96
C GLN A 98 6.26 2.53 2.76
N ILE A 99 5.76 1.85 1.72
CA ILE A 99 5.15 2.54 0.59
C ILE A 99 3.76 3.06 1.00
N ASN A 100 3.44 4.28 0.58
CA ASN A 100 2.08 4.76 0.73
C ASN A 100 1.15 4.02 -0.25
N ALA A 101 -0.15 3.95 0.07
CA ALA A 101 -1.13 3.28 -0.79
C ALA A 101 -1.23 3.91 -2.20
N LEU A 102 -0.81 5.17 -2.36
CA LEU A 102 -0.77 5.87 -3.66
C LEU A 102 0.47 5.53 -4.50
N GLY A 103 1.54 5.00 -3.89
CA GLY A 103 2.80 4.71 -4.55
C GLY A 103 2.74 3.43 -5.36
N LEU A 104 2.08 2.38 -4.84
CA LEU A 104 1.91 1.11 -5.56
C LEU A 104 1.17 1.28 -6.89
N PRO A 105 0.04 2.01 -6.98
CA PRO A 105 -0.61 2.29 -8.26
C PRO A 105 0.31 2.95 -9.27
N ARG A 106 1.21 3.85 -8.84
CA ARG A 106 2.18 4.51 -9.73
C ARG A 106 3.18 3.50 -10.31
N VAL A 107 3.71 2.61 -9.48
CA VAL A 107 4.62 1.53 -9.91
C VAL A 107 3.90 0.61 -10.90
N THR A 108 2.71 0.10 -10.55
CA THR A 108 1.96 -0.81 -11.42
C THR A 108 1.52 -0.14 -12.73
N HIS A 109 1.15 1.14 -12.69
CA HIS A 109 0.72 1.87 -13.86
C HIS A 109 1.87 2.07 -14.85
N PHE A 110 3.05 2.44 -14.34
CA PHE A 110 4.25 2.55 -15.15
C PHE A 110 4.59 1.20 -15.81
N GLU A 111 4.57 0.11 -15.04
CA GLU A 111 4.82 -1.25 -15.55
C GLU A 111 3.86 -1.61 -16.70
N PHE A 112 2.56 -1.31 -16.53
CA PHE A 112 1.55 -1.57 -17.56
C PHE A 112 1.76 -0.74 -18.83
N ILE A 113 2.17 0.52 -18.70
CA ILE A 113 2.50 1.37 -19.87
C ILE A 113 3.69 0.78 -20.62
N CYS A 114 4.77 0.41 -19.92
CA CYS A 114 5.94 -0.21 -20.54
C CYS A 114 5.55 -1.46 -21.34
N HIS A 115 4.80 -2.38 -20.73
CA HIS A 115 4.34 -3.60 -21.41
C HIS A 115 3.40 -3.33 -22.58
N ALA A 116 2.49 -2.35 -22.47
CA ALA A 116 1.62 -1.94 -23.58
C ALA A 116 2.42 -1.45 -24.80
N HIS A 117 3.56 -0.79 -24.55
CA HIS A 117 4.50 -0.35 -25.57
C HIS A 117 5.58 -1.37 -25.94
N ARG A 118 5.52 -2.60 -25.39
CA ARG A 118 6.52 -3.66 -25.60
C ARG A 118 7.94 -3.25 -25.17
N ILE A 119 8.02 -2.42 -24.14
CA ILE A 119 9.26 -1.99 -23.50
C ILE A 119 9.38 -2.76 -22.19
N GLU A 120 10.59 -3.23 -21.87
CA GLU A 120 10.86 -3.83 -20.57
C GLU A 120 10.93 -2.72 -19.51
N PRO A 121 10.10 -2.76 -18.45
CA PRO A 121 10.16 -1.77 -17.39
C PRO A 121 11.48 -1.90 -16.63
N ALA A 122 12.14 -0.77 -16.35
CA ALA A 122 13.41 -0.72 -15.64
C ALA A 122 13.39 0.41 -14.60
N PHE A 123 14.11 0.22 -13.49
CA PHE A 123 14.13 1.21 -12.41
C PHE A 123 14.56 2.61 -12.88
N ASP A 124 15.60 2.72 -13.69
CA ASP A 124 16.12 4.01 -14.15
C ASP A 124 15.09 4.82 -14.93
N MET A 125 14.21 4.14 -15.68
CA MET A 125 13.11 4.79 -16.39
C MET A 125 12.01 5.24 -15.43
N PHE A 126 11.70 4.44 -14.41
CA PHE A 126 10.73 4.80 -13.39
C PHE A 126 11.19 5.96 -12.52
N ASN A 127 12.49 6.03 -12.20
CA ASN A 127 13.05 7.04 -11.32
C ASN A 127 12.94 8.47 -11.89
N VAL A 128 12.66 8.60 -13.20
CA VAL A 128 12.44 9.88 -13.88
C VAL A 128 11.01 10.08 -14.40
N PHE A 129 10.11 9.13 -14.14
CA PHE A 129 8.68 9.15 -14.54
C PHE A 129 7.81 9.80 -13.47
#